data_AF-A0A9P7JQP3-F1
#
_entry.id   AF-A0A9P7JQP3-F1
#
_cell.length_a   1.000
_cell.length_b   1.000
_cell.length_c   1.000
_cell.angle_alpha   90.00
_cell.angle_beta   90.00
_cell.angle_gamma   90.00
#
_symmetry.space_group_name_H-M   'P 1'
#
loop_
_entity.id
_entity.type
_entity.pdbx_description
1 polymer ?
#
loop_
_entity_poly.entity_id
_entity_poly.type
_entity_poly.pdbx_seq_one_letter_code
_entity_poly.pdbx_strand_id
1 'polypeptide(L)' 'SPSQLPMDPSKIREKISRFRILIIGRVNAGKTTVLQRVCNTRDNPEIYNSAGKKV' A
#
# COMPACT_ATOMS: atom_id res chain seq x y z
N SER A 1 19.06 29.03 -7.29
CA SER A 1 17.94 29.10 -6.33
C SER A 1 17.83 27.77 -5.60
N PRO A 2 17.49 27.74 -4.30
CA PRO A 2 17.47 26.53 -3.46
C PRO A 2 16.32 25.55 -3.79
N SER A 3 15.79 25.59 -5.00
CA SER A 3 14.54 24.93 -5.38
C SER A 3 14.67 23.45 -5.76
N GLN A 4 15.84 22.81 -5.59
CA GLN A 4 16.04 21.42 -6.04
C GLN A 4 16.88 20.54 -5.09
N LEU A 5 16.93 20.83 -3.79
CA LEU A 5 17.41 19.81 -2.84
C LEU A 5 16.34 18.70 -2.74
N PRO A 6 16.69 17.41 -2.99
CA PRO A 6 15.74 16.33 -2.83
C PRO A 6 15.18 16.38 -1.42
N MET A 7 13.85 16.45 -1.30
CA MET A 7 13.18 16.45 -0.01
C MET A 7 13.65 15.27 0.83
N ASP A 8 14.07 15.55 2.07
CA ASP A 8 14.44 14.54 3.05
C ASP A 8 13.31 13.49 3.15
N PRO A 9 13.60 12.18 2.96
CA PRO A 9 12.62 11.11 3.04
C PRO A 9 11.75 11.15 4.31
N SER A 10 12.29 11.63 5.42
CA SER A 10 11.57 11.76 6.69
C SER A 10 10.43 12.78 6.60
N LYS A 11 10.69 13.93 5.96
CA LYS A 11 9.68 14.98 5.74
C LYS A 11 8.59 14.57 4.74
N ILE A 12 8.89 13.64 3.83
CA ILE A 12 7.89 13.09 2.89
C ILE A 12 6.90 12.20 3.65
N ARG A 13 7.39 11.36 4.58
CA ARG A 13 6.55 10.47 5.39
C ARG A 13 5.59 11.26 6.30
N GLU A 14 6.03 12.39 6.85
CA GLU A 14 5.18 13.26 7.66
C GLU A 14 4.07 13.94 6.85
N LYS A 15 4.35 14.36 5.60
CA LYS A 15 3.35 15.00 4.73
C LYS A 15 2.33 14.03 4.15
N ILE A 16 2.69 12.75 3.98
CA ILE A 16 1.81 11.72 3.41
C ILE A 16 1.33 10.82 4.53
N SER A 17 0.21 11.23 5.16
CA SER A 17 -0.36 10.51 6.31
C SER A 17 -0.83 9.08 5.98
N ARG A 18 -1.17 8.81 4.71
CA ARG A 18 -1.60 7.48 4.28
C ARG A 18 -1.14 7.18 2.86
N PHE A 19 -0.40 6.08 2.71
CA PHE A 19 -0.09 5.52 1.41
C PHE A 19 -1.16 4.46 1.04
N ARG A 20 -1.72 4.55 -0.16
CA ARG A 20 -2.72 3.58 -0.66
C ARG A 20 -2.19 2.95 -1.94
N ILE A 21 -2.21 1.63 -2.01
CA ILE A 21 -1.80 0.85 -3.18
C ILE A 21 -3.02 0.07 -3.68
N LEU A 22 -3.28 0.13 -4.99
CA LEU A 22 -4.32 -0.67 -5.65
C LEU A 22 -3.66 -1.67 -6.60
N ILE A 23 -3.83 -2.97 -6.33
CA ILE A 23 -3.34 -4.05 -7.20
C ILE A 23 -4.51 -4.55 -8.05
N ILE A 24 -4.46 -4.32 -9.36
CA ILE A 24 -5.46 -4.79 -10.35
C ILE A 24 -4.84 -5.80 -11.31
N GLY A 25 -5.66 -6.71 -11.83
CA GLY A 25 -5.21 -7.74 -12.76
C GLY A 25 -6.19 -8.89 -12.90
N ARG A 26 -5.98 -9.73 -13.92
CA ARG A 26 -6.83 -10.91 -14.23
C ARG A 26 -7.05 -11.78 -13.00
N VAL A 27 -8.17 -12.51 -12.99
CA VAL A 27 -8.46 -13.53 -11.97
C VAL A 27 -7.26 -14.48 -11.85
N ASN A 28 -6.89 -14.85 -10.62
CA ASN A 28 -5.75 -15.73 -10.31
C ASN A 28 -4.35 -15.26 -10.72
N ALA A 29 -4.15 -14.00 -11.12
CA ALA A 29 -2.81 -13.43 -11.38
C ALA A 29 -1.90 -13.31 -10.13
N GLY A 30 -2.26 -13.91 -9.00
CA GLY A 30 -1.46 -13.88 -7.77
C GLY A 30 -1.56 -12.58 -6.97
N LYS A 31 -2.57 -11.74 -7.20
CA LYS A 31 -2.75 -10.45 -6.49
C LYS A 31 -2.72 -10.61 -4.96
N THR A 32 -3.50 -11.57 -4.44
CA THR A 32 -3.54 -11.89 -3.01
C THR A 32 -2.20 -12.43 -2.50
N THR A 33 -1.52 -13.26 -3.30
CA THR A 33 -0.19 -13.80 -2.97
C THR A 33 0.87 -12.72 -2.86
N VAL A 34 0.88 -11.75 -3.78
CA VAL A 34 1.79 -10.60 -3.73
C VAL A 34 1.51 -9.76 -2.48
N LEU A 35 0.24 -9.49 -2.18
CA LEU A 35 -0.14 -8.74 -0.99
C LEU A 35 0.36 -9.45 0.28
N GLN A 36 0.09 -10.74 0.42
CA GLN A 36 0.56 -11.55 1.55
C GLN A 36 2.09 -11.54 1.67
N ARG A 37 2.83 -11.61 0.56
CA ARG A 37 4.29 -11.69 0.56
C ARG A 37 4.96 -10.35 0.90
N VAL A 38 4.46 -9.26 0.34
CA VAL A 38 5.05 -7.91 0.48
C VAL A 38 4.67 -7.28 1.82
N CYS A 39 3.49 -7.58 2.35
CA CYS A 39 3.03 -6.92 3.56
C CYS A 39 3.90 -7.21 4.79
N ASN A 40 4.68 -8.31 4.84
CA ASN A 40 5.68 -8.70 5.87
C ASN A 40 5.50 -8.03 7.25
N THR A 41 4.25 -7.97 7.70
CA THR A 41 3.78 -7.29 8.90
C THR A 41 3.25 -8.39 9.81
N ARG A 42 3.38 -8.16 11.12
CA ARG A 42 2.81 -9.07 12.11
C ARG A 42 1.28 -8.96 12.19
N ASP A 43 0.71 -7.93 11.57
CA ASP A 43 -0.73 -7.70 11.56
C ASP A 43 -1.39 -8.44 10.41
N ASN A 44 -2.51 -9.11 10.69
CA ASN A 44 -3.31 -9.74 9.65
C ASN A 44 -3.91 -8.68 8.72
N PRO A 45 -3.91 -8.92 7.40
CA PRO A 45 -4.55 -8.00 6.46
C PRO A 45 -6.05 -7.92 6.73
N GLU A 46 -6.63 -6.73 6.61
CA GLU A 46 -8.07 -6.59 6.57
C GLU A 46 -8.58 -6.90 5.16
N ILE A 47 -9.36 -7.96 5.03
CA ILE A 47 -9.91 -8.39 3.74
C ILE A 47 -11.35 -7.89 3.66
N TYR A 48 -11.67 -7.22 2.55
CA TYR A 48 -13.02 -6.74 2.26
C TYR A 48 -13.49 -7.38 0.96
N ASN A 49 -14.76 -7.79 0.91
CA ASN A 49 -15.38 -8.29 -0.30
C ASN A 49 -15.75 -7.12 -1.25
N SER A 50 -16.29 -7.45 -2.44
CA SER A 50 -16.72 -6.46 -3.43
C SER A 50 -17.83 -5.53 -2.95
N ALA A 51 -18.57 -5.90 -1.90
CA ALA A 51 -19.58 -5.06 -1.25
C ALA A 51 -19.00 -4.20 -0.11
N GLY A 52 -17.69 -4.22 0.11
CA GLY A 52 -17.02 -3.46 1.17
C GLY A 52 -17.21 -4.04 2.58
N LYS A 53 -17.70 -5.27 2.72
CA LYS A 53 -17.85 -5.96 4.01
C LYS A 53 -16.58 -6.76 4.33
N LYS A 54 -16.12 -6.70 5.58
CA LYS A 54 -14.99 -7.49 6.08
C LYS A 54 -15.30 -8.99 6.00
N VAL A 55 -14.35 -9.79 5.51
CA VAL A 55 -14.45 -11.26 5.37
C VAL A 55 -13.27 -11.97 6.00
#